data_AF-A0A967M301-F1
#
_entry.id   AF-A0A967M301-F1
#
_cell.length_a   1.000
_cell.length_b   1.000
_cell.length_c   1.000
_cell.angle_alpha   90.00
_cell.angle_beta   90.00
_cell.angle_gamma   90.00
#
_symmetry.space_group_name_H-M   'P 1'
#
loop_
_entity.id
_entity.type
_entity.pdbx_description
1 polymer ?
#
loop_
_entity_poly.entity_id
_entity_poly.type
_entity_poly.pdbx_seq_one_letter_code
_entity_poly.pdbx_strand_id
1 'polypeptide(L)'
;MDNSRLDHHCMACGQPLAYLAQPRRANCHYCGQELRTLICCPEGHVVCDACHGADTLTRLERLAGSTKAAAPEDILEELLRLPQLPMHGPEHHAMAGLALM
;
A
#
# COMPACT_ATOMS: atom_id res chain seq x y z
N MET A 1 1.39 -14.97 -16.25
CA MET A 1 0.49 -15.22 -15.11
C MET A 1 1.38 -15.23 -13.88
N ASP A 2 1.56 -14.08 -13.23
CA ASP A 2 2.29 -14.02 -11.96
C ASP A 2 1.37 -13.36 -10.93
N ASN A 3 0.62 -14.24 -10.27
CA ASN A 3 -0.33 -13.90 -9.23
C ASN A 3 0.42 -13.98 -7.90
N SER A 4 0.25 -12.97 -7.06
CA SER A 4 0.72 -12.86 -5.67
C SER A 4 2.23 -12.67 -5.45
N ARG A 5 2.71 -11.43 -5.66
CA ARG A 5 3.82 -10.90 -4.85
C ARG A 5 3.37 -10.92 -3.39
N LEU A 6 3.85 -11.89 -2.63
CA LEU A 6 3.78 -11.86 -1.17
C LEU A 6 4.76 -10.78 -0.72
N ASP A 7 4.32 -9.53 -0.76
CA ASP A 7 5.10 -8.43 -0.22
C ASP A 7 5.26 -8.69 1.28
N HIS A 8 6.46 -9.07 1.71
CA HIS A 8 6.76 -9.35 3.12
C HIS A 8 6.62 -8.11 4.02
N HIS A 9 6.29 -6.96 3.44
CA HIS A 9 6.12 -5.67 4.09
C HIS A 9 4.68 -5.19 3.95
N CYS A 10 4.21 -4.53 5.00
CA CYS A 10 2.88 -3.97 5.06
C CYS A 10 2.69 -2.87 4.00
N MET A 11 1.65 -3.00 3.17
CA MET A 11 1.29 -1.98 2.17
C MET A 11 0.90 -0.61 2.76
N ALA A 12 0.65 -0.51 4.07
CA ALA A 12 0.20 0.71 4.74
C ALA A 12 1.28 1.41 5.59
N CYS A 13 2.31 0.69 6.04
CA CYS A 13 3.38 1.29 6.86
C CYS A 13 4.79 0.79 6.54
N GLY A 14 4.95 -0.13 5.59
CA GLY A 14 6.25 -0.68 5.19
C GLY A 14 6.89 -1.65 6.21
N GLN A 15 6.32 -1.82 7.41
CA GLN A 15 6.86 -2.76 8.42
C GLN A 15 6.69 -4.23 7.98
N PRO A 16 7.59 -5.13 8.39
CA PRO A 16 7.44 -6.56 8.10
C PRO A 16 6.09 -7.11 8.57
N LEU A 17 5.51 -8.00 7.77
CA LEU A 17 4.27 -8.68 8.11
C LEU A 17 4.52 -9.79 9.14
N ALA A 18 3.63 -9.91 10.12
CA ALA A 18 3.61 -11.00 11.08
C ALA A 18 2.51 -12.00 10.73
N TYR A 19 2.82 -13.28 10.90
CA TYR A 19 1.88 -14.39 10.75
C TYR A 19 1.35 -14.81 12.12
N LEU A 20 0.03 -14.80 12.26
CA LEU A 20 -0.69 -15.16 13.47
C LEU A 20 -0.89 -16.67 13.56
N ALA A 21 -0.89 -17.20 14.78
CA ALA A 21 -1.17 -18.62 15.02
C ALA A 21 -2.64 -19.00 14.75
N GLN A 22 -3.56 -18.04 14.86
CA GLN A 22 -4.99 -18.24 14.63
C GLN A 22 -5.57 -17.08 13.82
N PRO A 23 -6.54 -17.35 12.92
CA PRO A 23 -7.14 -16.30 12.11
C PRO A 23 -8.00 -15.39 12.97
N ARG A 24 -7.88 -14.07 12.77
CA ARG A 24 -8.71 -13.06 13.45
C ARG A 24 -9.61 -12.33 12.47
N ARG A 25 -10.74 -11.80 12.96
CA ARG A 25 -11.54 -10.81 12.23
C ARG A 25 -10.87 -9.45 12.38
N ALA A 26 -10.74 -8.73 11.28
CA ALA A 26 -10.20 -7.38 11.24
C ALA A 26 -10.81 -6.63 10.06
N ASN A 27 -10.75 -5.30 10.11
CA ASN A 27 -11.17 -4.43 9.01
C ASN A 27 -9.97 -4.11 8.12
N CYS A 28 -10.19 -4.12 6.81
CA CYS A 28 -9.20 -3.64 5.85
C CYS A 28 -8.86 -2.18 6.16
N HIS A 29 -7.57 -1.87 6.28
CA HIS A 29 -7.08 -0.51 6.55
C HIS A 29 -7.58 0.50 5.51
N TYR A 30 -7.72 0.08 4.25
CA TYR A 30 -8.07 1.00 3.17
C TYR A 30 -9.56 1.12 2.88
N CYS A 31 -10.32 0.02 2.88
CA CYS A 31 -11.75 0.06 2.52
C CYS A 31 -12.69 -0.20 3.69
N GLY A 32 -12.16 -0.54 4.87
CA GLY A 32 -12.95 -0.84 6.07
C GLY A 32 -13.70 -2.19 6.03
N GLN A 33 -13.69 -2.91 4.90
CA GLN A 33 -14.37 -4.20 4.79
C GLN A 33 -13.81 -5.18 5.83
N GLU A 34 -14.70 -5.89 6.53
CA GLU A 34 -14.30 -6.96 7.45
C GLU A 34 -13.80 -8.18 6.66
N LEU A 35 -12.71 -8.79 7.15
CA LEU A 35 -12.15 -10.03 6.63
C LEU A 35 -11.56 -10.88 7.76
N ARG A 36 -11.40 -12.17 7.51
CA ARG A 36 -10.57 -13.06 8.35
C ARG A 36 -9.16 -13.08 7.78
N THR A 37 -8.17 -12.82 8.62
CA THR A 37 -6.76 -12.81 8.22
C THR A 37 -5.88 -13.58 9.20
N LEU A 38 -4.81 -14.17 8.69
CA LEU A 38 -3.67 -14.70 9.46
C LEU A 38 -2.47 -13.75 9.42
N ILE A 39 -2.56 -12.66 8.68
CA ILE A 39 -1.44 -11.76 8.39
C ILE A 39 -1.81 -10.36 8.87
N CYS A 40 -0.94 -9.77 9.69
CA CYS A 40 -1.02 -8.36 10.08
C CYS A 40 0.38 -7.83 10.41
N CYS A 41 0.62 -6.53 10.24
CA CYS A 41 1.86 -5.93 10.75
C CYS A 41 1.74 -5.61 12.27
N PRO A 42 2.86 -5.27 12.95
CA PRO A 42 2.85 -4.88 14.37
C PRO A 42 1.92 -3.69 14.68
N GLU A 43 1.75 -2.76 13.73
CA GLU A 43 0.81 -1.64 13.83
C GLU A 43 -0.66 -2.05 13.64
N GLY A 44 -0.93 -3.34 13.42
CA GLY A 44 -2.27 -3.89 13.31
C GLY A 44 -2.93 -3.78 11.94
N HIS A 45 -2.24 -3.24 10.93
CA HIS A 45 -2.79 -3.12 9.59
C HIS A 45 -3.07 -4.48 8.94
N VAL A 46 -4.21 -4.53 8.24
CA VAL A 46 -4.68 -5.67 7.45
C VAL A 46 -5.20 -5.11 6.12
N VAL A 47 -4.92 -5.77 5.01
CA VAL A 47 -5.36 -5.35 3.67
C VAL A 47 -6.08 -6.51 3.01
N CYS A 48 -7.28 -6.27 2.46
CA CYS A 48 -8.03 -7.30 1.75
C CYS A 48 -7.48 -7.53 0.34
N ASP A 49 -7.77 -8.70 -0.24
CA ASP A 49 -7.28 -9.10 -1.57
C ASP A 49 -7.64 -8.08 -2.67
N ALA A 50 -8.83 -7.49 -2.60
CA ALA A 50 -9.26 -6.46 -3.55
C ALA A 50 -8.40 -5.18 -3.48
N CYS A 51 -7.97 -4.78 -2.28
CA CYS A 51 -7.06 -3.65 -2.11
C CYS A 51 -5.60 -4.04 -2.38
N HIS A 52 -5.24 -5.32 -2.19
CA HIS A 52 -3.91 -5.85 -2.47
C HIS A 52 -3.65 -5.98 -3.98
N GLY A 53 -4.68 -6.37 -4.74
CA GLY A 53 -4.65 -6.49 -6.19
C GLY A 53 -5.06 -5.21 -6.94
N ALA A 54 -5.26 -4.10 -6.23
CA ALA A 54 -5.57 -2.81 -6.86
C ALA A 54 -4.41 -2.40 -7.79
N ASP A 55 -4.76 -1.80 -8.93
CA ASP A 55 -3.75 -1.32 -9.86
C ASP A 55 -2.94 -0.16 -9.25
N THR A 56 -1.73 0.02 -9.80
CA THR A 56 -0.76 1.02 -9.35
C THR A 56 -1.34 2.44 -9.30
N LEU A 57 -2.19 2.82 -10.26
CA LEU A 57 -2.76 4.17 -10.31
C LEU A 57 -3.80 4.36 -9.21
N THR A 58 -4.74 3.42 -9.04
CA THR A 58 -5.70 3.45 -7.92
C THR A 58 -5.00 3.55 -6.56
N ARG A 59 -3.85 2.88 -6.41
CA ARG A 59 -3.03 2.96 -5.19
C ARG A 59 -2.41 4.34 -5.01
N LEU A 60 -1.78 4.90 -6.05
CA LEU A 60 -1.20 6.24 -6.02
C LEU A 60 -2.26 7.32 -5.74
N GLU A 61 -3.42 7.24 -6.38
CA GLU A 61 -4.56 8.14 -6.15
C GLU A 61 -5.01 8.12 -4.70
N ARG A 62 -5.12 6.93 -4.09
CA ARG A 62 -5.50 6.81 -2.67
C ARG A 62 -4.46 7.43 -1.74
N LEU A 63 -3.18 7.22 -2.01
CA LEU A 63 -2.09 7.79 -1.20
C LEU A 63 -2.04 9.31 -1.35
N ALA A 64 -2.18 9.81 -2.58
CA ALA A 64 -2.29 11.25 -2.86
C ALA A 64 -3.53 11.86 -2.19
N GLY A 65 -4.65 11.13 -2.13
CA GLY A 65 -5.85 11.56 -1.42
C GLY A 65 -5.71 11.59 0.11
N SER A 66 -4.68 10.96 0.67
CA SER A 66 -4.44 10.94 2.12
C SER A 66 -3.50 12.03 2.63
N THR A 67 -2.77 12.71 1.72
CA THR A 67 -1.90 13.83 2.10
C THR A 67 -2.69 15.12 2.27
N LYS A 68 -2.10 16.07 3.02
CA LYS A 68 -2.59 17.44 3.16
C LYS A 68 -1.91 18.41 2.19
N ALA A 69 -0.89 17.95 1.46
CA ALA A 69 -0.20 18.75 0.46
C ALA A 69 -1.14 19.11 -0.70
N ALA A 70 -1.03 20.34 -1.18
CA ALA A 70 -1.85 20.86 -2.27
C ALA A 70 -1.06 21.03 -3.57
N ALA A 71 0.24 21.34 -3.47
CA ALA A 71 1.11 21.48 -4.63
C ALA A 71 1.51 20.10 -5.16
N PRO A 72 1.42 19.85 -6.48
CA PRO A 72 1.77 18.55 -7.07
C PRO A 72 3.18 18.06 -6.72
N GLU A 73 4.15 18.98 -6.65
CA GLU A 73 5.53 18.70 -6.27
C GLU A 73 5.65 18.21 -4.82
N ASP A 74 4.92 18.82 -3.89
CA ASP A 74 4.91 18.43 -2.48
C ASP A 74 4.25 17.05 -2.31
N ILE A 75 3.15 16.80 -3.02
CA ILE A 75 2.47 15.50 -3.03
C ILE A 75 3.44 14.42 -3.53
N LEU A 76 4.14 14.68 -4.63
CA LEU A 76 5.10 13.74 -5.20
C LEU A 76 6.26 13.48 -4.22
N GLU A 77 6.84 14.52 -3.64
CA GLU A 77 7.92 14.36 -2.65
C GLU A 77 7.49 13.54 -1.42
N GLU A 78 6.27 13.75 -0.93
CA GLU A 78 5.72 12.95 0.16
C GLU A 78 5.57 11.48 -0.23
N LEU A 79 5.00 11.21 -1.41
CA LEU A 79 4.83 9.84 -1.92
C LEU A 79 6.17 9.11 -2.06
N LEU A 80 7.18 9.75 -2.63
CA LEU A 80 8.52 9.17 -2.81
C LEU A 80 9.22 8.79 -1.49
N ARG A 81 8.83 9.42 -0.37
CA ARG A 81 9.38 9.15 0.97
C ARG A 81 8.59 8.09 1.74
N LEU A 82 7.46 7.60 1.21
CA LEU A 82 6.63 6.63 1.90
C LEU A 82 7.32 5.25 2.00
N PRO A 83 7.47 4.68 3.21
CA PRO A 83 8.14 3.39 3.39
C PRO A 83 7.38 2.21 2.75
N GLN A 84 6.07 2.38 2.49
CA GLN A 84 5.25 1.38 1.82
C GLN A 84 5.34 1.39 0.28
N LEU A 85 6.08 2.34 -0.29
CA LEU A 85 6.42 2.39 -1.70
C LEU A 85 7.89 1.99 -1.88
N PRO A 86 8.19 0.74 -2.30
CA PRO A 86 9.57 0.33 -2.52
C PRO A 86 10.16 1.14 -3.68
N MET A 87 11.40 1.62 -3.56
CA MET A 87 12.08 2.44 -4.59
C MET A 87 12.02 1.84 -6.00
N HIS A 88 12.09 0.50 -6.10
CA HIS A 88 12.03 -0.24 -7.38
C HIS A 88 10.64 -0.85 -7.66
N GLY A 89 9.61 -0.34 -6.97
CA GLY A 89 8.23 -0.75 -7.14
C GLY A 89 7.61 -0.20 -8.42
N PRO A 90 6.53 -0.83 -8.92
CA PRO A 90 5.79 -0.34 -10.07
C PRO A 90 5.26 1.09 -9.87
N GLU A 91 5.01 1.51 -8.63
CA GLU A 91 4.59 2.86 -8.27
C GLU A 91 5.65 3.90 -8.63
N HIS A 92 6.91 3.65 -8.29
CA HIS A 92 8.02 4.54 -8.63
C HIS A 92 8.28 4.61 -10.13
N HIS A 93 8.12 3.49 -10.85
CA HIS A 93 8.22 3.49 -12.30
C HIS A 93 7.11 4.32 -12.96
N ALA A 94 5.87 4.22 -12.47
CA ALA A 94 4.75 5.02 -12.96
C ALA A 94 4.98 6.52 -12.71
N MET A 95 5.42 6.91 -11.51
CA MET A 95 5.72 8.30 -11.18
C MET A 95 6.87 8.87 -12.02
N ALA A 96 7.95 8.12 -12.20
CA ALA A 96 9.08 8.53 -13.05
C ALA A 96 8.67 8.69 -14.53
N GLY A 97 7.80 7.81 -15.04
CA GLY A 97 7.26 7.92 -16.39
C GLY A 97 6.41 9.16 -16.60
N LEU A 98 5.55 9.50 -15.62
CA LEU A 98 4.71 10.70 -15.67
C LEU A 98 5.52 12.00 -15.61
N ALA A 99 6.63 12.04 -14.86
CA ALA A 99 7.47 13.23 -14.75
C ALA A 99 8.25 13.58 -16.03
N LEU A 100 8.33 12.66 -17.00
CA LEU A 100 9.01 12.84 -18.28
C LEU A 100 8.04 13.20 -19.43
N MET A 101 6.75 13.38 -19.13
CA MET A 101 5.70 13.79 -20.08
C MET A 101 5.37 15.28 -19.92
#